data_AF-A0A1A8ILB4-F1
#
_entry.id   AF-A0A1A8ILB4-F1
#
_cell.length_a   1.000
_cell.length_b   1.000
_cell.length_c   1.000
_cell.angle_alpha   90.00
_cell.angle_beta   90.00
_cell.angle_gamma   90.00
#
_symmetry.space_group_name_H-M   'P 1'
#
loop_
_entity.id
_entity.type
_entity.pdbx_description
1 polymer ?
#
loop_
_entity_poly.entity_id
_entity_poly.type
_entity_poly.pdbx_seq_one_letter_code
_entity_poly.pdbx_strand_id
1 'polypeptide(L)' 'PAYLMLILDHVFHLKMKIATTLSLVNDKEIIQNAIKDELVRRGMASSLRVRLLGGDLVEVRTPTPPSG' A
#
# COMPACT_ATOMS: atom_id res chain seq x y z
N PRO A 1 -34.77 1.22 -0.79
CA PRO A 1 -34.02 2.11 0.12
C PRO A 1 -32.52 2.01 -0.18
N ALA A 2 -32.03 2.97 -0.97
CA ALA A 2 -30.63 3.08 -1.39
C ALA A 2 -29.78 3.48 -0.18
N TYR A 3 -29.18 2.50 0.49
CA TYR A 3 -28.08 2.80 1.39
C TYR A 3 -26.88 3.12 0.53
N LEU A 4 -26.58 4.42 0.50
CA LEU A 4 -25.32 5.07 0.18
C LEU A 4 -24.13 4.13 0.47
N MET A 5 -23.77 3.27 -0.49
CA MET A 5 -22.55 2.49 -0.43
C MET A 5 -21.43 3.48 -0.72
N LEU A 6 -20.92 4.10 0.34
CA LEU A 6 -19.83 5.06 0.29
C LEU A 6 -18.64 4.41 -0.42
N ILE A 7 -18.49 4.78 -1.69
CA ILE A 7 -17.34 4.49 -2.53
C ILE A 7 -16.17 5.26 -1.90
N LEU A 8 -15.32 4.56 -1.15
CA LEU A 8 -14.12 5.15 -0.57
C LEU A 8 -12.91 4.39 -1.09
N ASP A 9 -12.31 4.91 -2.16
CA ASP A 9 -10.91 4.66 -2.47
C ASP A 9 -10.09 5.20 -1.30
N HIS A 10 -9.73 4.32 -0.37
CA HIS A 10 -8.92 4.72 0.77
C HIS A 10 -7.45 4.77 0.36
N VAL A 11 -6.92 5.98 0.33
CA VAL A 11 -5.50 6.25 0.18
C VAL A 11 -4.93 6.57 1.56
N PHE A 12 -4.00 5.75 2.01
CA PHE A 12 -3.27 5.95 3.26
C PHE A 12 -1.83 6.31 2.95
N HIS A 13 -1.27 7.24 3.72
CA HIS A 13 0.15 7.55 3.70
C HIS A 13 0.76 7.08 5.01
N LEU A 14 1.66 6.11 4.92
CA LEU A 14 2.39 5.57 6.05
C LEU A 14 3.80 6.17 6.05
N LYS A 15 4.14 6.80 7.17
CA LYS A 15 5.52 7.17 7.46
C LYS A 15 6.22 5.96 8.08
N MET A 16 7.15 5.35 7.36
CA MET A 16 7.83 4.12 7.75
C MET A 16 9.34 4.30 7.75
N LYS A 17 9.98 3.98 8.86
CA LYS A 17 11.44 3.83 8.90
C LYS A 17 11.81 2.48 8.31
N ILE A 18 12.37 2.49 7.10
CA ILE A 18 12.83 1.29 6.40
C ILE A 18 14.35 1.22 6.57
N ALA A 19 14.82 0.22 7.31
CA ALA A 19 16.24 -0.13 7.35
C ALA A 19 16.52 -1.15 6.24
N THR A 20 17.27 -0.75 5.22
CA THR A 20 17.58 -1.60 4.06
C THR A 20 18.97 -1.32 3.53
N THR A 21 19.61 -2.33 2.95
CA THR A 21 20.85 -2.20 2.17
C THR A 21 20.57 -1.96 0.67
N LEU A 22 19.30 -2.03 0.26
CA LEU A 22 18.86 -1.84 -1.11
C LEU A 22 18.77 -0.34 -1.47
N SER A 23 18.99 -0.04 -2.75
CA SER A 23 18.82 1.31 -3.30
C SER A 23 17.34 1.66 -3.41
N LEU A 24 16.93 2.76 -2.76
CA LEU A 24 15.55 3.27 -2.86
C LEU A 24 15.15 3.67 -4.29
N VAL A 25 16.14 3.88 -5.18
CA VAL A 25 15.92 4.27 -6.58
C VAL A 25 15.92 3.03 -7.48
N ASN A 26 16.95 2.19 -7.38
CA ASN A 26 17.15 1.08 -8.32
C ASN A 26 16.36 -0.17 -7.91
N ASP A 27 16.14 -0.38 -6.61
CA ASP A 27 15.50 -1.58 -6.06
C ASP A 27 14.06 -1.28 -5.58
N LYS A 28 13.46 -0.22 -6.12
CA LYS A 28 12.15 0.31 -5.69
C LYS A 28 11.05 -0.76 -5.72
N GLU A 29 11.02 -1.58 -6.75
CA GLU A 29 10.01 -2.63 -6.91
C GLU A 29 10.16 -3.74 -5.84
N ILE A 30 11.39 -4.18 -5.58
CA ILE A 30 11.70 -5.18 -4.55
C ILE A 30 11.24 -4.69 -3.17
N ILE A 31 11.55 -3.43 -2.85
CA ILE A 31 11.16 -2.83 -1.57
C ILE A 31 9.63 -2.68 -1.47
N GLN A 32 8.96 -2.25 -2.53
CA GLN A 32 7.49 -2.15 -2.55
C GLN A 32 6.81 -3.50 -2.34
N ASN A 33 7.31 -4.56 -2.96
CA ASN A 33 6.80 -5.91 -2.79
C ASN A 33 7.03 -6.41 -1.36
N ALA A 34 8.22 -6.22 -0.79
CA ALA A 34 8.50 -6.60 0.60
C ALA A 34 7.58 -5.87 1.60
N ILE A 35 7.32 -4.57 1.38
CA ILE A 35 6.37 -3.80 2.20
C ILE A 35 4.95 -4.35 2.03
N LYS A 36 4.52 -4.60 0.79
CA LYS A 36 3.21 -5.17 0.50
C LYS A 36 3.03 -6.50 1.23
N ASP A 37 3.99 -7.40 1.13
CA ASP A 37 3.96 -8.73 1.75
C ASP A 37 3.86 -8.63 3.27
N GLU A 38 4.57 -7.69 3.89
CA GLU A 38 4.48 -7.44 5.33
C GLU A 38 3.12 -6.86 5.74
N LEU A 39 2.55 -5.93 4.98
CA LEU A 39 1.22 -5.39 5.24
C LEU A 39 0.15 -6.48 5.12
N VAL A 40 0.27 -7.35 4.12
CA VAL A 40 -0.63 -8.50 3.94
C VAL A 40 -0.49 -9.49 5.09
N ARG A 41 0.74 -9.79 5.51
CA ARG A 41 1.01 -10.64 6.68
C ARG A 41 0.40 -10.08 7.97
N ARG A 42 0.29 -8.76 8.07
CA ARG A 42 -0.38 -8.05 9.18
C ARG A 42 -1.90 -7.95 9.04
N GLY A 43 -2.49 -8.57 8.02
CA GLY A 43 -3.93 -8.67 7.83
C GLY A 43 -4.53 -7.66 6.86
N MET A 44 -3.72 -6.88 6.14
CA MET A 44 -4.27 -6.06 5.05
C MET A 44 -4.61 -6.89 3.82
N ALA A 45 -5.53 -6.39 2.99
CA ALA A 45 -5.96 -7.08 1.78
C ALA A 45 -4.82 -7.23 0.75
N SER A 46 -4.62 -8.43 0.21
CA SER A 46 -3.58 -8.70 -0.82
C SER A 46 -3.74 -7.88 -2.11
N SER A 47 -4.95 -7.35 -2.33
CA SER A 47 -5.29 -6.50 -3.45
C SER A 47 -4.71 -5.08 -3.33
N LEU A 48 -4.21 -4.67 -2.15
CA LEU A 48 -3.59 -3.37 -1.94
C LEU A 48 -2.40 -3.11 -2.87
N ARG A 49 -2.18 -1.83 -3.17
CA ARG A 49 -1.04 -1.33 -3.94
C ARG A 49 -0.18 -0.47 -3.04
N VAL A 50 1.14 -0.63 -3.16
CA VAL A 50 2.13 0.12 -2.39
C VAL A 50 2.96 0.95 -3.36
N ARG A 51 3.22 2.22 -3.01
CA ARG A 51 4.10 3.09 -3.77
C ARG A 51 5.04 3.86 -2.84
N LEU A 52 6.34 3.72 -3.07
CA LEU A 52 7.35 4.56 -2.43
C LEU A 52 7.31 5.97 -3.03
N LEU A 53 7.10 6.98 -2.19
CA LEU A 53 7.04 8.39 -2.58
C LEU A 53 8.39 9.12 -2.40
N GLY A 54 9.36 8.47 -1.76
CA GLY A 54 10.68 9.03 -1.44
C GLY A 54 10.85 9.25 0.07
N GLY A 55 12.11 9.28 0.53
CA GLY A 55 12.41 9.35 1.96
C GLY A 55 11.82 8.17 2.73
N ASP A 56 11.08 8.47 3.80
CA ASP A 56 10.39 7.50 4.67
C ASP A 56 8.88 7.41 4.41
N LEU A 57 8.38 7.93 3.28
CA LEU A 57 6.96 7.98 2.98
C LEU A 57 6.51 6.93 1.97
N VAL A 58 5.44 6.21 2.34
CA VAL A 58 4.84 5.15 1.54
C VAL A 58 3.34 5.38 1.39
N GLU A 59 2.88 5.35 0.16
CA GLU A 59 1.46 5.39 -0.17
C GLU A 59 0.92 3.97 -0.27
N VAL A 60 -0.22 3.71 0.38
CA VAL A 60 -0.96 2.46 0.31
C VAL A 60 -2.36 2.74 -0.20
N ARG A 61 -2.74 2.06 -1.28
CA ARG A 61 -4.09 2.15 -1.87
C ARG A 61 -4.76 0.81 -1.76
N THR A 62 -5.93 0.74 -1.14
CA THR A 62 -6.77 -0.46 -1.17
C THR A 62 -7.71 -0.37 -2.37
N PRO A 63 -7.75 -1.36 -3.27
CA PRO A 63 -8.71 -1.33 -4.36
C PRO A 63 -10.12 -1.53 -3.82
N THR A 64 -11.08 -0.87 -4.48
CA THR A 64 -12.51 -1.15 -4.31
C THR A 64 -12.80 -2.63 -4.50
N PRO A 65 -13.66 -3.25 -3.68
CA PRO A 65 -14.26 -4.53 -4.05
C PRO A 65 -14.91 -4.38 -5.43
N PRO A 66 -14.77 -5.36 -6.35
CA PRO A 66 -15.55 -5.33 -7.57
C PRO A 66 -17.03 -5.28 -7.17
N SER A 67 -17.75 -4.28 -7.68
CA SER A 67 -19.20 -4.23 -7.54
C SER A 67 -19.78 -5.41 -8.31
N GLY A 68 -20.14 -6.47 -7.59
CA GLY A 68 -20.81 -7.66 -8.10
C GLY A 68 -22.05 -7.91 -7.26
#